data_AF-A0A672HMA3-F1
#
_entry.id   AF-A0A672HMA3-F1
#
_cell.length_a   1.000
_cell.length_b   1.000
_cell.length_c   1.000
_cell.angle_alpha   90.00
_cell.angle_beta   90.00
_cell.angle_gamma   90.00
#
_symmetry.space_group_name_H-M   'P 1'
#
loop_
_entity.id
_entity.type
_entity.pdbx_description
1 polymer ?
#
loop_
_entity_poly.entity_id
_entity_poly.type
_entity_poly.pdbx_seq_one_letter_code
_entity_poly.pdbx_strand_id
1 'polypeptide(L)'
;MQEYRDAELSRHAYKDTEARRQTYEELTRHTRGAGLKYGQRQVWHIRRLSCCGLSERSCGALSSVLSSQSSSLTHLDLSNNDLQDSGVKRLSLGLESPHCKLEALSLSGCLVSEEGCASLVSAVRSKSSHLRELDLSYNHPGDSGVKELSAVVEDPHCSLETLRYGHTTGAHGLVS
;
A
#
# COMPACT_ATOMS: atom_id res chain seq x y z
N MET A 1 33.18 -18.75 -2.85
CA MET A 1 32.02 -19.63 -2.57
C MET A 1 30.85 -18.90 -1.90
N GLN A 2 31.08 -17.86 -1.08
CA GLN A 2 29.98 -17.09 -0.47
C GLN A 2 29.26 -16.18 -1.48
N GLU A 3 30.01 -15.43 -2.30
CA GLU A 3 29.43 -14.56 -3.35
C GLU A 3 28.57 -15.30 -4.38
N TYR A 4 28.88 -16.57 -4.67
CA TYR A 4 28.10 -17.39 -5.59
C TYR A 4 26.72 -17.75 -5.00
N ARG A 5 26.65 -18.00 -3.68
CA ARG A 5 25.39 -18.26 -2.98
C ARG A 5 24.52 -17.01 -2.87
N ASP A 6 25.14 -15.85 -2.64
CA ASP A 6 24.41 -14.58 -2.55
C ASP A 6 23.85 -14.15 -3.92
N ALA A 7 24.58 -14.42 -5.00
CA ALA A 7 24.11 -14.18 -6.37
C ALA A 7 22.97 -15.13 -6.80
N GLU A 8 22.98 -16.40 -6.35
CA GLU A 8 21.88 -17.33 -6.61
C GLU A 8 20.63 -16.99 -5.78
N LEU A 9 20.78 -16.58 -4.52
CA LEU A 9 19.68 -16.06 -3.70
C LEU A 9 19.06 -14.82 -4.34
N SER A 10 19.89 -13.90 -4.85
CA SER A 10 19.42 -12.71 -5.56
C SER A 10 18.69 -13.03 -6.87
N ARG A 11 19.17 -14.02 -7.65
CA ARG A 11 18.46 -14.49 -8.86
C ARG A 11 17.16 -15.21 -8.54
N HIS A 12 17.10 -15.95 -7.44
CA HIS A 12 15.88 -16.63 -7.02
C HIS A 12 14.85 -15.64 -6.49
N ALA A 13 15.28 -14.63 -5.73
CA ALA A 13 14.46 -13.50 -5.32
C ALA A 13 13.97 -12.68 -6.53
N TYR A 14 14.82 -12.46 -7.54
CA TYR A 14 14.45 -11.76 -8.77
C TYR A 14 13.38 -12.52 -9.59
N LYS A 15 13.51 -13.84 -9.70
CA LYS A 15 12.51 -14.69 -10.38
C LYS A 15 11.19 -14.75 -9.61
N ASP A 16 11.25 -14.76 -8.27
CA ASP A 16 10.06 -14.67 -7.42
C ASP A 16 9.36 -13.31 -7.59
N THR A 17 10.12 -12.21 -7.68
CA THR A 17 9.55 -10.88 -7.96
C THR A 17 8.94 -10.77 -9.35
N GLU A 18 9.49 -11.42 -10.37
CA GLU A 18 8.93 -11.40 -11.72
C GLU A 18 7.66 -12.25 -11.83
N ALA A 19 7.63 -13.42 -11.15
CA ALA A 19 6.42 -14.22 -11.01
C ALA A 19 5.32 -13.41 -10.27
N ARG A 20 5.68 -12.68 -9.22
CA ARG A 20 4.73 -11.83 -8.48
C ARG A 20 4.27 -10.61 -9.28
N ARG A 21 5.14 -10.02 -10.13
CA ARG A 21 4.76 -8.97 -11.09
C ARG A 21 3.72 -9.48 -12.09
N GLN A 22 3.91 -10.69 -12.60
CA GLN A 22 2.94 -11.34 -13.50
C GLN A 22 1.61 -11.63 -12.78
N THR A 23 1.65 -12.13 -11.54
CA THR A 23 0.44 -12.35 -10.73
C THR A 23 -0.31 -11.02 -10.45
N TYR A 24 0.40 -9.92 -10.18
CA TYR A 24 -0.23 -8.60 -10.00
C TYR A 24 -0.82 -8.05 -11.30
N GLU A 25 -0.13 -8.20 -12.44
CA GLU A 25 -0.70 -7.85 -13.74
C GLU A 25 -1.93 -8.71 -14.08
N GLU A 26 -1.94 -9.98 -13.69
CA GLU A 26 -3.07 -10.89 -13.86
C GLU A 26 -4.23 -10.55 -12.92
N LEU A 27 -3.97 -10.21 -11.66
CA LEU A 27 -4.99 -9.72 -10.72
C LEU A 27 -5.60 -8.38 -11.18
N THR A 28 -4.77 -7.48 -11.71
CA THR A 28 -5.23 -6.21 -12.30
C THR A 28 -6.03 -6.43 -13.59
N ARG A 29 -5.80 -7.53 -14.32
CA ARG A 29 -6.67 -7.97 -15.42
C ARG A 29 -7.94 -8.66 -14.91
N HIS A 30 -7.89 -9.38 -13.79
CA HIS A 30 -9.03 -10.10 -13.22
C HIS A 30 -10.05 -9.18 -12.54
N THR A 31 -9.62 -8.06 -11.94
CA THR A 31 -10.53 -7.02 -11.43
C THR A 31 -11.24 -6.24 -12.55
N ARG A 32 -10.76 -6.31 -13.82
CA ARG A 32 -11.54 -5.84 -14.99
C ARG A 32 -12.71 -6.77 -15.35
N GLY A 33 -12.79 -7.95 -14.75
CA GLY A 33 -13.87 -8.94 -14.98
C GLY A 33 -14.99 -8.92 -13.94
N ALA A 34 -14.81 -8.25 -12.79
CA ALA A 34 -15.88 -8.09 -11.80
C ALA A 34 -16.72 -6.85 -12.14
N GLY A 35 -17.95 -7.09 -12.61
CA GLY A 35 -18.86 -6.06 -13.08
C GLY A 35 -19.22 -5.01 -12.02
N LEU A 36 -18.52 -3.87 -12.04
CA LEU A 36 -19.00 -2.62 -11.48
C LEU A 36 -19.61 -1.78 -12.60
N LYS A 37 -20.93 -1.57 -12.49
CA LYS A 37 -21.63 -0.52 -13.24
C LYS A 37 -20.98 0.82 -12.88
N TYR A 38 -20.75 1.67 -13.87
CA TYR A 38 -21.04 3.12 -13.91
C TYR A 38 -20.13 3.82 -14.91
N GLY A 39 -20.76 4.36 -15.95
CA GLY A 39 -20.10 5.20 -16.95
C GLY A 39 -19.75 6.56 -16.37
N GLN A 40 -18.47 6.74 -16.05
CA GLN A 40 -17.67 7.95 -16.25
C GLN A 40 -16.23 7.43 -16.30
N ARG A 41 -15.47 7.74 -17.35
CA ARG A 41 -14.03 7.42 -17.37
C ARG A 41 -13.34 8.37 -16.38
N GLN A 42 -13.31 8.00 -15.10
CA GLN A 42 -12.46 8.68 -14.15
C GLN A 42 -11.01 8.42 -14.60
N VAL A 43 -10.34 9.48 -15.04
CA VAL A 43 -8.90 9.42 -15.31
C VAL A 43 -8.21 9.44 -13.95
N TRP A 44 -7.94 8.26 -13.42
CA TRP A 44 -7.17 8.11 -12.20
C TRP A 44 -5.77 8.70 -12.42
N HIS A 45 -5.35 9.63 -11.56
CA HIS A 45 -3.95 10.09 -11.53
C HIS A 45 -3.14 9.06 -10.75
N ILE A 46 -2.72 8.00 -11.46
CA ILE A 46 -1.96 6.89 -10.91
C ILE A 46 -0.47 7.20 -11.01
N ARG A 47 0.24 7.19 -9.88
CA ARG A 47 1.70 7.16 -9.85
C ARG A 47 2.18 5.81 -9.33
N ARG A 48 2.92 5.09 -10.17
CA ARG A 48 3.63 3.86 -9.78
C ARG A 48 5.10 4.19 -9.53
N LEU A 49 5.56 3.95 -8.30
CA LEU A 49 6.95 4.04 -7.87
C LEU A 49 7.42 2.71 -7.25
N SER A 50 6.80 1.60 -7.67
CA SER A 50 7.18 0.25 -7.23
C SER A 50 8.62 -0.07 -7.64
N CYS A 51 9.36 -0.77 -6.77
CA CYS A 51 10.75 -1.18 -6.99
C CYS A 51 11.71 -0.04 -7.40
N CYS A 52 11.45 1.20 -6.96
CA CYS A 52 12.24 2.37 -7.33
C CYS A 52 13.46 2.61 -6.41
N GLY A 53 13.75 1.70 -5.48
CA GLY A 53 14.81 1.87 -4.50
C GLY A 53 14.53 3.04 -3.53
N LEU A 54 13.25 3.35 -3.31
CA LEU A 54 12.88 4.35 -2.32
C LEU A 54 13.18 3.83 -0.93
N SER A 55 13.60 4.73 -0.05
CA SER A 55 13.80 4.47 1.36
C SER A 55 12.97 5.42 2.20
N GLU A 56 12.99 5.24 3.50
CA GLU A 56 12.42 6.17 4.48
C GLU A 56 12.76 7.65 4.19
N ARG A 57 13.94 7.96 3.63
CA ARG A 57 14.38 9.33 3.30
C ARG A 57 13.51 9.99 2.25
N SER A 58 13.01 9.21 1.29
CA SER A 58 12.13 9.68 0.21
C SER A 58 10.72 9.98 0.70
N CYS A 59 10.29 9.39 1.82
CA CYS A 59 8.94 9.56 2.36
C CYS A 59 8.64 11.00 2.80
N GLY A 60 9.65 11.79 3.16
CA GLY A 60 9.46 13.23 3.45
C GLY A 60 8.98 14.01 2.23
N ALA A 61 9.62 13.79 1.08
CA ALA A 61 9.22 14.43 -0.17
C ALA A 61 7.85 13.94 -0.65
N LEU A 62 7.59 12.64 -0.54
CA LEU A 62 6.27 12.08 -0.87
C LEU A 62 5.16 12.66 0.03
N SER A 63 5.43 12.79 1.33
CA SER A 63 4.51 13.42 2.29
C SER A 63 4.21 14.88 1.95
N SER A 64 5.22 15.65 1.51
CA SER A 64 5.02 17.01 1.00
C SER A 64 4.17 17.04 -0.28
N VAL A 65 4.31 16.05 -1.17
CA VAL A 65 3.48 15.93 -2.37
C VAL A 65 2.04 15.58 -2.00
N LEU A 66 1.82 14.67 -1.06
CA LEU A 66 0.48 14.26 -0.61
C LEU A 66 -0.25 15.41 0.10
N SER A 67 0.46 16.22 0.88
CA SER A 67 -0.11 17.36 1.62
C SER A 67 -0.23 18.65 0.80
N SER A 68 0.25 18.67 -0.44
CA SER A 68 0.16 19.85 -1.31
C SER A 68 -1.26 20.05 -1.84
N GLN A 69 -1.77 21.29 -1.75
CA GLN A 69 -3.07 21.68 -2.31
C GLN A 69 -3.19 21.42 -3.83
N SER A 70 -2.06 21.52 -4.54
CA SER A 70 -2.00 21.28 -5.99
C SER A 70 -1.96 19.80 -6.35
N SER A 71 -1.84 18.91 -5.38
CA SER A 71 -1.84 17.48 -5.63
C SER A 71 -3.19 17.02 -6.16
N SER A 72 -3.14 16.25 -7.24
CA SER A 72 -4.28 15.52 -7.81
C SER A 72 -4.10 14.01 -7.69
N LEU A 73 -3.12 13.55 -6.91
CA LEU A 73 -2.77 12.15 -6.81
C LEU A 73 -3.88 11.38 -6.07
N THR A 74 -4.51 10.44 -6.77
CA THR A 74 -5.55 9.58 -6.19
C THR A 74 -5.08 8.15 -5.98
N HIS A 75 -4.04 7.71 -6.70
CA HIS A 75 -3.53 6.33 -6.61
C HIS A 75 -2.01 6.33 -6.55
N LEU A 76 -1.46 5.69 -5.53
CA LEU A 76 -0.03 5.62 -5.30
C LEU A 76 0.39 4.18 -4.99
N ASP A 77 1.26 3.64 -5.84
CA ASP A 77 1.87 2.34 -5.63
C ASP A 77 3.34 2.53 -5.25
N LEU A 78 3.67 2.23 -4.00
CA LEU A 78 5.03 2.26 -3.43
C LEU A 78 5.57 0.86 -3.14
N SER A 79 4.93 -0.20 -3.65
CA SER A 79 5.30 -1.58 -3.33
C SER A 79 6.78 -1.90 -3.56
N ASN A 80 7.32 -2.83 -2.79
CA ASN A 80 8.70 -3.32 -2.88
C ASN A 80 9.75 -2.21 -2.78
N ASN A 81 9.55 -1.26 -1.87
CA ASN A 81 10.54 -0.25 -1.49
C ASN A 81 10.87 -0.39 0.00
N ASP A 82 12.10 -0.07 0.40
CA ASP A 82 12.57 -0.23 1.79
C ASP A 82 12.15 0.98 2.66
N LEU A 83 10.83 1.17 2.80
CA LEU A 83 10.27 2.34 3.50
C LEU A 83 10.34 2.19 5.01
N GLN A 84 10.11 0.98 5.53
CA GLN A 84 10.07 0.67 6.97
C GLN A 84 9.02 1.52 7.73
N ASP A 85 8.93 1.31 9.04
CA ASP A 85 7.98 2.04 9.89
C ASP A 85 8.25 3.55 9.93
N SER A 86 9.53 3.95 9.90
CA SER A 86 9.95 5.35 9.90
C SER A 86 9.53 6.09 8.62
N GLY A 87 9.55 5.42 7.47
CA GLY A 87 9.06 5.94 6.20
C GLY A 87 7.53 6.03 6.19
N VAL A 88 6.85 4.99 6.66
CA VAL A 88 5.38 4.97 6.77
C VAL A 88 4.89 6.08 7.70
N LYS A 89 5.53 6.26 8.85
CA LYS A 89 5.22 7.36 9.79
C LYS A 89 5.30 8.73 9.13
N ARG A 90 6.29 8.97 8.27
CA ARG A 90 6.39 10.21 7.48
C ARG A 90 5.29 10.34 6.44
N LEU A 91 4.94 9.24 5.76
CA LEU A 91 3.84 9.22 4.80
C LEU A 91 2.49 9.50 5.47
N SER A 92 2.26 8.95 6.66
CA SER A 92 1.05 9.18 7.45
C SER A 92 0.78 10.67 7.69
N LEU A 93 1.81 11.47 7.98
CA LEU A 93 1.66 12.93 8.12
C LEU A 93 1.12 13.60 6.85
N GLY A 94 1.48 13.08 5.68
CA GLY A 94 0.98 13.56 4.39
C GLY A 94 -0.46 13.11 4.13
N LEU A 95 -0.78 11.87 4.51
CA LEU A 95 -2.12 11.29 4.39
C LEU A 95 -3.15 11.97 5.32
N GLU A 96 -2.72 12.42 6.50
CA GLU A 96 -3.56 13.16 7.46
C GLU A 96 -3.94 14.56 6.99
N SER A 97 -3.25 15.08 5.97
CA SER A 97 -3.49 16.42 5.45
C SER A 97 -4.90 16.55 4.84
N PRO A 98 -5.62 17.66 5.08
CA PRO A 98 -6.90 17.96 4.42
C PRO A 98 -6.78 18.17 2.91
N HIS A 99 -5.55 18.21 2.37
CA HIS A 99 -5.28 18.37 0.95
C HIS A 99 -4.96 17.04 0.25
N CYS A 100 -4.78 15.97 1.01
CA CYS A 100 -4.55 14.63 0.46
C CYS A 100 -5.82 14.16 -0.23
N LYS A 101 -5.72 13.70 -1.49
CA LYS A 101 -6.84 13.14 -2.27
C LYS A 101 -6.62 11.67 -2.60
N LEU A 102 -5.73 11.01 -1.86
CA LEU A 102 -5.33 9.64 -2.14
C LEU A 102 -6.45 8.69 -1.76
N GLU A 103 -6.92 7.92 -2.73
CA GLU A 103 -7.97 6.91 -2.60
C GLU A 103 -7.40 5.51 -2.51
N ALA A 104 -6.25 5.24 -3.14
CA ALA A 104 -5.60 3.94 -3.11
C ALA A 104 -4.10 4.05 -2.83
N LEU A 105 -3.62 3.26 -1.86
CA LEU A 105 -2.21 3.16 -1.48
C LEU A 105 -1.77 1.69 -1.42
N SER A 106 -0.73 1.34 -2.16
CA SER A 106 -0.03 0.06 -1.98
C SER A 106 1.33 0.28 -1.33
N LEU A 107 1.52 -0.39 -0.20
CA LEU A 107 2.77 -0.52 0.56
C LEU A 107 3.21 -1.99 0.63
N SER A 108 2.77 -2.82 -0.32
CA SER A 108 3.09 -4.24 -0.31
C SER A 108 4.61 -4.46 -0.34
N GLY A 109 5.14 -5.27 0.57
CA GLY A 109 6.58 -5.56 0.62
C GLY A 109 7.45 -4.36 0.98
N CYS A 110 6.97 -3.48 1.86
CA CYS A 110 7.69 -2.27 2.28
C CYS A 110 8.33 -2.36 3.68
N LEU A 111 8.43 -3.57 4.24
CA LEU A 111 8.97 -3.87 5.58
C LEU A 111 8.22 -3.13 6.70
N VAL A 112 6.90 -3.01 6.56
CA VAL A 112 6.02 -2.40 7.57
C VAL A 112 5.74 -3.38 8.71
N SER A 113 5.89 -2.93 9.95
CA SER A 113 5.58 -3.69 11.16
C SER A 113 4.30 -3.18 11.86
N GLU A 114 4.03 -3.66 13.08
CA GLU A 114 2.98 -3.12 13.96
C GLU A 114 3.10 -1.61 14.17
N GLU A 115 4.32 -1.06 14.30
CA GLU A 115 4.52 0.38 14.53
C GLU A 115 4.09 1.23 13.33
N GLY A 116 4.44 0.79 12.12
CA GLY A 116 3.99 1.44 10.89
C GLY A 116 2.48 1.33 10.70
N CYS A 117 1.87 0.21 11.11
CA CYS A 117 0.42 0.04 11.07
C CYS A 117 -0.30 1.02 12.00
N ALA A 118 0.19 1.22 13.23
CA ALA A 118 -0.39 2.22 14.14
C ALA A 118 -0.35 3.63 13.54
N SER A 119 0.74 3.97 12.83
CA SER A 119 0.85 5.23 12.10
C SER A 119 -0.15 5.34 10.95
N LEU A 120 -0.43 4.25 10.23
CA LEU A 120 -1.44 4.22 9.17
C LEU A 120 -2.86 4.33 9.74
N VAL A 121 -3.16 3.66 10.85
CA VAL A 121 -4.46 3.71 11.53
C VAL A 121 -4.81 5.15 11.93
N SER A 122 -3.86 5.91 12.48
CA SER A 122 -4.03 7.35 12.75
C SER A 122 -4.42 8.12 11.49
N ALA A 123 -3.69 7.89 10.39
CA ALA A 123 -3.91 8.59 9.15
C ALA A 123 -5.27 8.27 8.51
N VAL A 124 -5.66 7.00 8.50
CA VAL A 124 -6.92 6.56 7.89
C VAL A 124 -8.13 6.99 8.71
N ARG A 125 -8.03 7.01 10.05
CA ARG A 125 -9.09 7.53 10.94
C ARG A 125 -9.25 9.04 10.90
N SER A 126 -8.29 9.76 10.32
CA SER A 126 -8.41 11.21 10.16
C SER A 126 -9.67 11.53 9.35
N LYS A 127 -10.44 12.52 9.81
CA LYS A 127 -11.67 12.99 9.11
C LYS A 127 -11.42 13.46 7.69
N SER A 128 -10.17 13.81 7.39
CA SER A 128 -9.72 14.27 6.08
C SER A 128 -9.33 13.12 5.14
N SER A 129 -9.33 11.88 5.63
CA SER A 129 -8.89 10.72 4.84
C SER A 129 -9.91 10.38 3.77
N HIS A 130 -9.42 10.29 2.53
CA HIS A 130 -10.15 9.78 1.38
C HIS A 130 -9.72 8.37 0.99
N LEU A 131 -8.89 7.71 1.80
CA LEU A 131 -8.30 6.43 1.46
C LEU A 131 -9.33 5.30 1.55
N ARG A 132 -9.62 4.67 0.40
CA ARG A 132 -10.58 3.57 0.24
C ARG A 132 -9.91 2.22 0.11
N GLU A 133 -8.68 2.18 -0.43
CA GLU A 133 -7.92 0.95 -0.62
C GLU A 133 -6.52 1.06 0.00
N LEU A 134 -6.19 0.11 0.86
CA LEU A 134 -4.86 -0.04 1.47
C LEU A 134 -4.35 -1.47 1.28
N ASP A 135 -3.23 -1.62 0.58
CA ASP A 135 -2.54 -2.89 0.41
C ASP A 135 -1.25 -2.93 1.23
N LEU A 136 -1.24 -3.77 2.25
CA LEU A 136 -0.12 -4.08 3.15
C LEU A 136 0.35 -5.54 2.99
N SER A 137 0.00 -6.22 1.89
CA SER A 137 0.44 -7.58 1.61
C SER A 137 1.97 -7.71 1.71
N TYR A 138 2.46 -8.88 2.08
CA TYR A 138 3.91 -9.12 2.21
C TYR A 138 4.66 -8.16 3.16
N ASN A 139 3.97 -7.67 4.19
CA ASN A 139 4.58 -6.99 5.34
C ASN A 139 4.38 -7.83 6.62
N HIS A 140 4.77 -7.28 7.76
CA HIS A 140 4.64 -7.91 9.08
C HIS A 140 3.77 -7.09 10.03
N PRO A 141 2.50 -6.81 9.68
CA PRO A 141 1.63 -5.93 10.48
C PRO A 141 1.35 -6.44 11.89
N GLY A 142 1.67 -7.71 12.19
CA GLY A 142 1.42 -8.37 13.47
C GLY A 142 -0.06 -8.47 13.85
N ASP A 143 -0.36 -9.18 14.93
CA ASP A 143 -1.74 -9.38 15.36
C ASP A 143 -2.37 -8.05 15.82
N SER A 144 -1.56 -7.19 16.45
CA SER A 144 -2.04 -5.88 16.92
C SER A 144 -2.37 -4.96 15.74
N GLY A 145 -1.46 -4.84 14.75
CA GLY A 145 -1.68 -3.97 13.59
C GLY A 145 -2.85 -4.46 12.74
N VAL A 146 -3.00 -5.77 12.53
CA VAL A 146 -4.15 -6.34 11.81
C VAL A 146 -5.46 -6.03 12.54
N LYS A 147 -5.50 -6.21 13.86
CA LYS A 147 -6.68 -5.91 14.67
C LYS A 147 -7.08 -4.43 14.56
N GLU A 148 -6.12 -3.51 14.68
CA GLU A 148 -6.39 -2.08 14.59
C GLU A 148 -6.86 -1.67 13.19
N LEU A 149 -6.19 -2.14 12.13
CA LEU A 149 -6.58 -1.85 10.75
C LEU A 149 -7.94 -2.44 10.38
N SER A 150 -8.26 -3.65 10.86
CA SER A 150 -9.57 -4.26 10.62
C SER A 150 -10.68 -3.47 11.32
N ALA A 151 -10.43 -3.00 12.55
CA ALA A 151 -11.36 -2.13 13.26
C ALA A 151 -11.58 -0.77 12.58
N VAL A 152 -10.63 -0.30 11.74
CA VAL A 152 -10.81 0.90 10.91
C VAL A 152 -11.74 0.62 9.73
N VAL A 153 -11.64 -0.55 9.11
CA VAL A 153 -12.54 -0.95 7.99
C VAL A 153 -13.98 -1.13 8.46
N GLU A 154 -14.16 -1.63 9.68
CA GLU A 154 -15.50 -1.81 10.29
C GLU A 154 -16.12 -0.49 10.79
N ASP A 155 -15.34 0.60 10.89
CA ASP A 155 -15.82 1.89 11.36
C ASP A 155 -16.60 2.62 10.25
N PRO A 156 -17.91 2.88 10.42
CA PRO A 156 -18.73 3.56 9.42
C PRO A 156 -18.33 5.02 9.19
N HIS A 157 -17.50 5.60 10.05
CA HIS A 157 -16.94 6.95 9.90
C HIS A 157 -15.63 6.98 9.11
N CYS A 158 -15.06 5.82 8.80
CA CYS A 158 -13.86 5.70 7.97
C CYS A 158 -14.23 5.44 6.50
N SER A 159 -13.39 5.94 5.59
CA SER A 159 -13.56 5.76 4.13
C SER A 159 -12.95 4.48 3.59
N LEU A 160 -12.22 3.73 4.43
CA LEU A 160 -11.48 2.53 4.03
C LEU A 160 -12.42 1.36 3.79
N GLU A 161 -12.50 0.90 2.55
CA GLU A 161 -13.39 -0.19 2.12
C GLU A 161 -12.63 -1.50 1.90
N THR A 162 -11.38 -1.40 1.44
CA THR A 162 -10.56 -2.56 1.11
C THR A 162 -9.23 -2.49 1.85
N LEU A 163 -8.99 -3.50 2.67
CA LEU A 163 -7.70 -3.75 3.31
C LEU A 163 -7.16 -5.10 2.84
N ARG A 164 -5.93 -5.12 2.35
CA ARG A 164 -5.21 -6.36 1.99
C ARG A 164 -4.01 -6.53 2.91
N TYR A 165 -3.89 -7.67 3.57
CA TYR A 165 -2.75 -8.03 4.40
C TYR A 165 -2.45 -9.53 4.27
N GLY A 166 -1.19 -9.93 4.52
CA GLY A 166 -0.74 -11.33 4.48
C GLY A 166 0.06 -11.74 3.25
N HIS A 167 0.50 -13.01 3.22
CA HIS A 167 1.05 -13.68 2.05
C HIS A 167 -0.12 -14.30 1.29
N THR A 168 -0.32 -13.96 0.01
CA THR A 168 -1.35 -14.62 -0.80
C THR A 168 -0.92 -16.06 -1.12
N THR A 169 -1.05 -16.97 -0.17
CA THR A 169 -1.19 -18.41 -0.43
C THR A 169 -2.69 -18.70 -0.36
N GLY A 170 -3.29 -19.07 -1.49
CA GLY A 170 -4.74 -19.13 -1.65
C GLY A 170 -5.46 -19.94 -0.55
N ALA A 171 -6.28 -19.25 0.22
CA ALA A 171 -7.57 -19.68 0.78
C ALA A 171 -7.98 -18.66 1.87
N HIS A 172 -9.14 -18.03 1.69
CA HIS A 172 -9.88 -17.27 2.71
C HIS A 172 -9.17 -16.07 3.37
N GLY A 173 -9.35 -14.91 2.75
CA GLY A 173 -9.10 -13.61 3.37
C GLY A 173 -10.00 -12.54 2.73
N LEU A 174 -11.29 -12.84 2.59
CA LEU A 174 -12.30 -11.81 2.39
C LEU A 174 -12.83 -11.49 3.79
N VAL A 175 -12.56 -10.28 4.27
CA VAL A 175 -13.39 -9.71 5.33
C VAL A 175 -14.73 -9.41 4.64
N SER A 176 -15.75 -10.20 4.97
CA SER A 176 -17.14 -9.97 4.60
C SER A 176 -17.82 -9.09 5.62
#